data_AF-A0A150KWF8-F1
#
_entry.id   AF-A0A150KWF8-F1
#
_cell.length_a   1.000
_cell.length_b   1.000
_cell.length_c   1.000
_cell.angle_alpha   90.00
_cell.angle_beta   90.00
_cell.angle_gamma   90.00
#
_symmetry.space_group_name_H-M   'P 1'
#
loop_
_entity.id
_entity.type
_entity.pdbx_description
1 polymer ?
#
loop_
_entity_poly.entity_id
_entity_poly.type
_entity_poly.pdbx_seq_one_letter_code
_entity_poly.pdbx_strand_id
1 'polypeptide(L)' 'MSVNIEAILKKELEQIIFHLLLKKYKDQGDEKLRMNSTMLSWMIYGASIDWKENSNKSPEDYFEDASLSIRQLLKNEIV' A
#
# COMPACT_ATOMS: atom_id res chain seq x y z
N MET A 1 -24.85 12.82 2.47
CA MET A 1 -23.67 12.09 2.99
C MET A 1 -22.85 11.69 1.78
N SER A 2 -21.72 12.36 1.50
CA SER A 2 -20.88 11.98 0.36
C SER A 2 -20.17 10.68 0.70
N VAL A 3 -20.26 9.70 -0.21
CA VAL A 3 -19.48 8.47 -0.11
C VAL A 3 -18.02 8.84 -0.37
N ASN A 4 -17.16 8.65 0.61
CA ASN A 4 -15.72 8.86 0.44
C ASN A 4 -15.13 7.61 -0.22
N ILE A 5 -15.17 7.59 -1.56
CA ILE A 5 -14.69 6.47 -2.37
C ILE A 5 -13.21 6.17 -2.07
N GLU A 6 -12.38 7.19 -1.84
CA GLU A 6 -10.97 7.03 -1.48
C GLU A 6 -10.80 6.26 -0.16
N ALA A 7 -11.62 6.58 0.85
CA ALA A 7 -11.61 5.87 2.13
C ALA A 7 -12.04 4.41 1.98
N ILE A 8 -13.04 4.13 1.12
CA ILE A 8 -13.49 2.76 0.82
C ILE A 8 -12.39 1.99 0.11
N LEU A 9 -11.82 2.54 -0.97
CA LEU A 9 -10.74 1.89 -1.72
C LEU A 9 -9.53 1.57 -0.86
N LYS A 10 -9.10 2.50 0.01
CA LYS A 10 -8.00 2.24 0.95
C LYS A 10 -8.34 1.09 1.91
N LYS A 11 -9.58 1.01 2.40
CA LYS A 11 -9.99 -0.05 3.32
C LYS A 11 -10.09 -1.41 2.65
N GLU A 12 -10.63 -1.47 1.43
CA GLU A 12 -10.65 -2.70 0.62
C GLU A 12 -9.22 -3.18 0.31
N LEU A 13 -8.32 -2.26 -0.03
CA LEU A 13 -6.91 -2.57 -0.27
C LEU A 13 -6.24 -3.15 0.99
N GLU A 14 -6.47 -2.57 2.16
CA GLU A 14 -6.01 -3.12 3.45
C GLU A 14 -6.50 -4.56 3.66
N GLN A 15 -7.79 -4.83 3.41
CA GLN A 15 -8.36 -6.16 3.56
C GLN A 15 -7.73 -7.16 2.60
N ILE A 16 -7.56 -6.80 1.33
CA ILE A 16 -6.93 -7.68 0.32
C ILE A 16 -5.50 -8.01 0.75
N ILE A 17 -4.71 -7.01 1.15
CA ILE A 17 -3.33 -7.21 1.60
C ILE A 17 -3.30 -8.09 2.85
N PHE A 18 -4.19 -7.86 3.82
CA PHE A 18 -4.26 -8.67 5.04
C PHE A 18 -4.49 -10.16 4.73
N HIS A 19 -5.46 -10.47 3.86
CA HIS A 19 -5.74 -11.85 3.45
C HIS A 19 -4.54 -12.49 2.72
N LEU A 20 -3.84 -11.73 1.88
CA LEU A 20 -2.62 -12.21 1.22
C LEU A 20 -1.50 -12.50 2.23
N LEU A 21 -1.33 -11.64 3.24
CA LEU A 21 -0.35 -11.81 4.29
C LEU A 21 -0.66 -13.02 5.18
N LEU A 22 -1.92 -13.22 5.57
CA LEU A 22 -2.36 -14.40 6.33
C LEU A 22 -2.04 -15.71 5.58
N LYS A 23 -2.28 -15.72 4.27
CA LYS A 23 -2.02 -16.91 3.44
C LYS A 23 -0.51 -17.21 3.33
N LYS A 24 0.32 -16.17 3.32
CA LYS A 24 1.78 -16.27 3.15
C LYS A 24 2.53 -16.53 4.46
N TYR A 25 2.07 -15.95 5.58
CA TYR A 25 2.77 -15.94 6.86
C TYR A 25 1.90 -16.56 7.96
N LYS A 26 1.57 -17.85 7.81
CA LYS A 26 0.64 -18.57 8.70
C LYS A 26 1.07 -18.60 10.18
N ASP A 27 2.36 -18.43 10.45
CA ASP A 27 2.94 -18.50 11.79
C ASP A 27 3.18 -17.13 12.43
N GLN A 28 2.85 -16.03 11.73
CA GLN A 28 2.92 -14.68 12.31
C GLN A 28 1.60 -14.29 12.96
N GLY A 29 1.68 -13.55 14.08
CA GLY A 29 0.49 -13.08 14.79
C GLY A 29 -0.35 -12.12 13.95
N ASP A 30 -1.67 -12.31 13.97
CA ASP A 30 -2.67 -11.54 13.23
C ASP A 30 -2.51 -10.02 13.40
N GLU A 31 -2.12 -9.56 14.59
CA GLU A 31 -1.88 -8.15 14.86
C GLU A 31 -0.75 -7.57 14.01
N LYS A 32 0.37 -8.28 13.88
CA LYS A 32 1.49 -7.83 13.06
C LYS A 32 1.12 -7.80 11.58
N LEU A 33 0.38 -8.80 11.13
CA LEU A 33 -0.09 -8.87 9.74
C LEU A 33 -1.10 -7.75 9.44
N ARG A 34 -2.01 -7.46 10.37
CA ARG A 34 -2.95 -6.33 10.29
C ARG A 34 -2.23 -4.98 10.26
N MET A 35 -1.23 -4.79 11.12
CA MET A 35 -0.42 -3.57 11.13
C MET A 35 0.29 -3.38 9.78
N ASN A 36 0.92 -4.43 9.26
CA ASN A 36 1.59 -4.40 7.96
C ASN A 36 0.62 -4.12 6.81
N SER A 37 -0.58 -4.71 6.81
CA SER A 37 -1.58 -4.43 5.78
C SER A 37 -2.06 -2.98 5.80
N THR A 38 -2.23 -2.41 7.00
CA THR A 38 -2.56 -0.98 7.15
C THR A 38 -1.43 -0.11 6.62
N MET A 39 -0.17 -0.38 7.00
CA MET A 39 0.96 0.41 6.49
C MET A 39 1.05 0.36 4.97
N LEU A 40 0.95 -0.82 4.37
CA LEU A 40 1.03 -0.98 2.92
C LEU A 40 -0.12 -0.28 2.19
N SER A 41 -1.36 -0.36 2.70
CA SER A 41 -2.49 0.34 2.07
C SER A 41 -2.32 1.87 2.13
N TRP A 42 -1.73 2.38 3.21
CA TRP A 42 -1.40 3.79 3.36
C TRP A 42 -0.26 4.24 2.45
N MET A 43 0.79 3.43 2.27
CA MET A 43 1.88 3.75 1.34
C MET A 43 1.38 3.82 -0.10
N ILE A 44 0.53 2.87 -0.52
CA ILE A 44 -0.07 2.88 -1.86
C ILE A 44 -0.97 4.11 -2.03
N TYR A 45 -1.80 4.42 -1.03
CA TYR A 45 -2.65 5.61 -1.06
C TYR A 45 -1.82 6.91 -1.12
N GLY A 46 -0.75 7.01 -0.34
CA GLY A 46 0.17 8.14 -0.37
C GLY A 46 0.82 8.32 -1.73
N ALA A 47 1.24 7.22 -2.36
CA ALA A 47 1.75 7.22 -3.73
C ALA A 47 0.69 7.69 -4.74
N SER A 48 -0.57 7.32 -4.58
CA SER A 48 -1.66 7.81 -5.45
C SER A 48 -1.91 9.31 -5.30
N ILE A 49 -1.81 9.84 -4.08
CA ILE A 49 -1.93 11.28 -3.83
C ILE A 49 -0.74 12.04 -4.43
N ASP A 50 0.49 11.58 -4.18
CA ASP A 50 1.68 12.22 -4.76
C ASP A 50 1.66 12.18 -6.28
N TRP A 51 1.27 11.06 -6.88
CA TRP A 51 1.08 10.96 -8.33
C TRP A 51 0.13 12.04 -8.86
N LYS A 52 -1.03 12.19 -8.22
CA LYS A 52 -2.06 13.15 -8.61
C LYS A 52 -1.59 14.61 -8.50
N GLU A 53 -0.74 14.91 -7.51
CA GLU A 53 -0.31 16.28 -7.21
C GLU A 53 1.00 16.65 -7.93
N ASN A 54 1.90 15.71 -8.14
CA ASN A 54 3.31 15.98 -8.46
C ASN A 54 3.83 15.30 -9.74
N SER A 55 3.04 14.46 -10.41
CA SER A 55 3.52 13.65 -11.54
C SER A 55 2.70 13.85 -12.82
N ASN A 56 3.39 13.77 -13.95
CA ASN A 56 2.79 13.66 -15.29
C ASN A 56 2.91 12.24 -15.87
N LYS A 57 3.42 11.28 -15.09
CA LYS A 57 3.53 9.87 -15.51
C LYS A 57 2.14 9.24 -15.63
N SER A 58 2.05 8.17 -16.41
CA SER A 58 0.89 7.28 -16.33
C SER A 58 0.75 6.74 -14.90
N PRO A 59 -0.47 6.41 -14.44
CA PRO A 59 -0.67 5.75 -13.14
C PRO A 59 0.17 4.48 -13.02
N GLU A 60 0.31 3.72 -14.10
CA GLU A 60 1.04 2.46 -14.16
C GLU A 60 2.55 2.67 -13.95
N ASP A 61 3.15 3.61 -14.68
CA ASP A 61 4.58 3.91 -14.56
C ASP A 61 4.92 4.44 -13.16
N TYR A 62 4.07 5.32 -12.63
CA TYR A 62 4.27 5.86 -11.29
C TYR A 62 4.13 4.76 -10.22
N PHE A 63 3.14 3.87 -10.37
CA PHE A 63 2.95 2.76 -9.44
C PHE A 63 4.15 1.79 -9.46
N GLU A 64 4.74 1.52 -10.61
CA GLU A 64 5.94 0.68 -10.71
C GLU A 64 7.09 1.29 -9.87
N ASP A 65 7.37 2.58 -10.06
CA ASP A 65 8.40 3.31 -9.30
C ASP A 65 8.12 3.34 -7.79
N ALA A 66 6.88 3.62 -7.42
CA ALA A 66 6.44 3.63 -6.02
C ALA A 66 6.57 2.24 -5.39
N SER A 67 6.20 1.18 -6.11
CA SER A 67 6.30 -0.20 -5.63
C SER A 67 7.76 -0.62 -5.42
N LEU A 68 8.66 -0.19 -6.30
CA LEU A 68 10.09 -0.42 -6.19
C LEU A 68 10.67 0.32 -4.96
N SER A 69 10.28 1.58 -4.78
CA SER A 69 10.68 2.40 -3.63
C SER A 69 10.19 1.79 -2.30
N ILE A 70 8.94 1.34 -2.24
CA ILE A 70 8.38 0.64 -1.08
C ILE A 70 9.21 -0.62 -0.77
N ARG A 71 9.58 -1.42 -1.78
CA ARG A 71 10.41 -2.61 -1.58
C ARG A 71 11.79 -2.26 -1.03
N GLN A 72 12.43 -1.21 -1.56
CA GLN A 72 13.74 -0.76 -1.09
C GLN A 72 13.70 -0.28 0.36
N LEU A 73 12.66 0.49 0.74
CA LEU A 73 12.40 0.90 2.13
C LEU A 73 12.30 -0.31 3.06
N LEU A 74 11.54 -1.34 2.65
CA LEU A 74 11.34 -2.55 3.47
C LEU A 74 12.60 -3.40 3.60
N LYS A 75 13.52 -3.32 2.63
CA LYS A 75 14.79 -4.05 2.64
C LYS A 75 15.94 -3.26 3.27
N ASN A 76 15.72 -2.02 3.71
CA ASN A 76 16.78 -1.12 4.18
C ASN A 76 17.87 -0.88 3.11
N GLU A 77 17.50 -0.89 1.83
CA GLU A 77 18.41 -0.72 0.68
C GLU A 77 18.55 0.75 0.24
N ILE A 78 18.06 1.71 1.04
CA ILE A 78 18.19 3.14 0.74
C ILE A 78 19.43 3.69 1.45
N VAL A 79 20.55 3.69 0.71
CA VAL A 79 21.78 4.47 0.96
C VAL A 79 22.19 5.13 -0.34
#